data_AF-A0A5S4F9N2-F1
#
_entry.id   AF-A0A5S4F9N2-F1
#
_cell.length_a   1.000
_cell.length_b   1.000
_cell.length_c   1.000
_cell.angle_alpha   90.00
_cell.angle_beta   90.00
_cell.angle_gamma   90.00
#
_symmetry.space_group_name_H-M   'P 1'
#
loop_
_entity.id
_entity.type
_entity.pdbx_description
1 polymer ?
#
loop_
_entity_poly.entity_id
_entity_poly.type
_entity_poly.pdbx_seq_one_letter_code
_entity_poly.pdbx_strand_id
1 'polypeptide(L)'
;MKSGTRTERPRGVVLAATLQLLSALPFVLGTYVVLVHGAGAQAAAEAEVARQGVPPSVLAEHGISFGSNVADLPFAIAIVLILATLAVLNLNGRRVGRILSWTFHPILFVAGVVIVPGQVWVAPLLESMFASDPVLARVNVTALVDAAAQAMPGWLHYAAVVKLVLTTLGSVLVVVLLALPPARAYFRGKAL
;
A
#
# COMPACT_ATOMS: atom_id res chain seq x y z
N MET A 1 -38.05 2.04 -31.52
CA MET A 1 -37.26 2.21 -30.28
C MET A 1 -36.71 0.86 -29.84
N LYS A 2 -35.42 0.57 -30.03
CA LYS A 2 -34.79 -0.62 -29.43
C LYS A 2 -34.67 -0.35 -27.93
N SER A 3 -35.39 -1.10 -27.10
CA SER A 3 -35.17 -1.10 -25.66
C SER A 3 -33.73 -1.54 -25.42
N GLY A 4 -32.85 -0.60 -25.09
CA GLY A 4 -31.49 -0.90 -24.69
C GLY A 4 -31.57 -1.74 -23.42
N THR A 5 -31.42 -3.05 -23.55
CA THR A 5 -31.31 -3.95 -22.40
C THR A 5 -30.07 -3.52 -21.63
N ARG A 6 -30.27 -2.88 -20.47
CA ARG A 6 -29.18 -2.58 -19.55
C ARG A 6 -28.55 -3.92 -19.19
N THR A 7 -27.36 -4.18 -19.72
CA THR A 7 -26.61 -5.38 -19.35
C THR A 7 -26.33 -5.26 -17.86
N GLU A 8 -27.01 -6.06 -17.05
CA GLU A 8 -26.81 -6.06 -15.60
C GLU A 8 -25.32 -6.31 -15.32
N ARG A 9 -24.76 -5.51 -14.42
CA ARG A 9 -23.35 -5.62 -14.04
C ARG A 9 -23.17 -6.92 -13.27
N PRO A 10 -22.28 -7.85 -13.70
CA PRO A 10 -22.04 -9.06 -12.93
C PRO A 10 -21.52 -8.71 -11.54
N ARG A 11 -22.03 -9.37 -10.51
CA ARG A 11 -21.62 -9.15 -9.11
C ARG A 11 -20.10 -9.24 -8.93
N GLY A 12 -19.44 -10.16 -9.64
CA GLY A 12 -17.98 -10.30 -9.60
C GLY A 12 -17.22 -9.07 -10.12
N VAL A 13 -17.75 -8.36 -11.12
CA VAL A 13 -17.13 -7.11 -11.63
C VAL A 13 -17.28 -5.98 -10.61
N VAL A 14 -18.47 -5.86 -10.00
CA VAL A 14 -18.71 -4.87 -8.93
C VAL A 14 -17.81 -5.13 -7.73
N LEU A 15 -17.70 -6.40 -7.31
CA LEU A 15 -16.82 -6.80 -6.21
C LEU A 15 -15.35 -6.53 -6.53
N ALA A 16 -14.89 -6.87 -7.75
CA ALA A 16 -13.52 -6.58 -8.17
C ALA A 16 -13.21 -5.08 -8.15
N ALA A 17 -14.11 -4.24 -8.68
CA ALA A 17 -13.94 -2.80 -8.64
C ALA A 17 -13.97 -2.23 -7.20
N THR A 18 -14.81 -2.81 -6.34
CA THR A 18 -14.86 -2.44 -4.92
C THR A 18 -13.54 -2.78 -4.23
N LEU A 19 -13.00 -3.97 -4.48
CA LEU A 19 -11.69 -4.38 -3.96
C LEU A 19 -10.57 -3.46 -4.46
N GLN A 20 -10.60 -3.05 -5.73
CA GLN A 20 -9.63 -2.08 -6.27
C GLN A 20 -9.67 -0.74 -5.52
N LEU A 21 -10.85 -0.20 -5.25
CA LEU A 21 -11.01 1.03 -4.48
C LEU A 21 -10.62 0.86 -3.01
N LEU A 22 -10.99 -0.25 -2.38
CA LEU A 22 -10.56 -0.58 -1.03
C LEU A 22 -9.05 -0.71 -0.94
N SER A 23 -8.40 -1.36 -1.92
CA SER A 23 -6.94 -1.47 -1.99
C SER A 23 -6.26 -0.10 -2.11
N ALA A 24 -6.91 0.90 -2.69
CA ALA A 24 -6.36 2.25 -2.79
C ALA A 24 -6.39 3.00 -1.44
N LEU A 25 -7.38 2.72 -0.59
CA LEU A 25 -7.61 3.46 0.65
C LEU A 25 -6.41 3.45 1.62
N PRO A 26 -5.75 2.31 1.91
CA PRO A 26 -4.56 2.31 2.77
C PRO A 26 -3.39 3.12 2.21
N PHE A 27 -3.25 3.25 0.88
CA PHE A 27 -2.23 4.12 0.29
C PHE A 27 -2.55 5.59 0.55
N VAL A 28 -3.81 6.00 0.37
CA VAL A 28 -4.25 7.37 0.69
C VAL A 28 -4.05 7.68 2.17
N LEU A 29 -4.46 6.76 3.05
CA LEU A 29 -4.30 6.93 4.50
C LEU A 29 -2.83 6.99 4.89
N GLY A 30 -1.98 6.10 4.37
CA GLY A 30 -0.54 6.12 4.62
C GLY A 30 0.11 7.42 4.15
N THR A 31 -0.20 7.87 2.93
CA THR A 31 0.27 9.16 2.40
C THR A 31 -0.17 10.33 3.28
N TYR A 32 -1.44 10.36 3.71
CA TYR A 32 -1.93 11.39 4.62
C TYR A 32 -1.18 11.39 5.95
N VAL A 33 -1.00 10.23 6.56
CA VAL A 33 -0.30 10.10 7.85
C VAL A 33 1.15 10.55 7.73
N VAL A 34 1.85 10.19 6.66
CA VAL A 34 3.20 10.70 6.38
C VAL A 34 3.22 12.22 6.32
N LEU A 35 2.32 12.81 5.53
CA LEU A 35 2.31 14.27 5.30
C LEU A 35 2.04 15.05 6.58
N VAL A 36 1.23 14.50 7.49
CA VAL A 36 0.81 15.18 8.71
C VAL A 36 1.71 14.85 9.91
N HIS A 37 2.10 13.58 10.06
CA HIS A 37 2.79 13.07 11.25
C HIS A 37 4.25 12.68 11.00
N GLY A 38 4.71 12.60 9.74
CA GLY A 38 6.04 12.10 9.40
C GLY A 38 7.18 12.89 10.03
N ALA A 39 7.09 14.23 10.05
CA ALA A 39 8.09 15.07 10.70
C ALA A 39 8.14 14.85 12.22
N GLY A 40 6.98 14.68 12.86
CA GLY A 40 6.89 14.39 14.29
C GLY A 40 7.48 13.02 14.65
N ALA A 41 7.19 11.99 13.84
CA ALA A 41 7.76 10.67 14.03
C ALA A 41 9.27 10.64 13.83
N GLN A 42 9.78 11.36 12.83
CA GLN A 42 11.22 11.50 12.62
C GLN A 42 11.91 12.18 13.81
N ALA A 43 11.36 13.30 14.28
CA ALA A 43 11.92 14.02 15.43
C ALA A 43 11.89 13.16 16.72
N ALA A 44 10.83 12.39 16.94
CA ALA A 44 10.74 11.46 18.07
C ALA A 44 11.79 10.35 18.00
N ALA A 45 12.01 9.79 16.79
CA ALA A 45 13.05 8.80 16.56
C ALA A 45 14.46 9.37 16.83
N GLU A 46 14.76 10.55 16.28
CA GLU A 46 16.02 11.25 16.48
C GLU A 46 16.30 11.58 17.96
N ALA A 47 15.28 12.03 18.69
CA ALA A 47 15.36 12.27 20.12
C ALA A 47 15.66 10.99 20.91
N GLU A 48 15.05 9.86 20.51
CA GLU A 48 15.30 8.57 21.14
C GLU A 48 16.71 8.04 20.86
N VAL A 49 17.21 8.17 19.62
CA VAL A 49 18.61 7.84 19.29
C VAL A 49 19.59 8.69 20.12
N ALA A 50 19.32 10.01 20.23
CA ALA A 50 20.12 10.90 21.09
C ALA A 50 20.10 10.48 22.55
N ARG A 51 18.93 10.08 23.08
CA ARG A 51 18.78 9.58 24.46
C ARG A 51 19.60 8.31 24.71
N GLN A 52 19.80 7.49 23.68
CA GLN A 52 20.64 6.30 23.72
C GLN A 52 22.13 6.59 23.52
N GLY A 53 22.53 7.86 23.43
CA GLY A 53 23.93 8.29 23.32
C GLY A 53 24.50 8.18 21.91
N VAL A 54 23.66 8.03 20.89
CA VAL A 54 24.06 7.95 19.48
C VAL A 54 23.69 9.26 18.76
N PRO A 55 24.53 9.78 17.85
CA PRO A 55 24.19 10.98 17.10
C PRO A 55 22.92 10.80 16.24
N PRO A 56 21.95 11.74 16.27
CA PRO A 56 20.74 11.65 15.44
C PRO A 56 21.00 11.54 13.94
N SER A 57 22.10 12.12 13.45
CA SER A 57 22.47 12.08 12.02
C SER A 57 22.67 10.66 11.49
N VAL A 58 22.96 9.69 12.38
CA VAL A 58 23.19 8.30 12.00
C VAL A 58 21.99 7.70 11.27
N LEU A 59 20.75 8.12 11.61
CA LEU A 59 19.55 7.63 10.95
C LEU A 59 19.53 8.08 9.49
N ALA A 60 19.76 9.36 9.24
CA ALA A 60 19.79 9.93 7.89
C ALA A 60 20.96 9.39 7.05
N GLU A 61 22.14 9.21 7.66
CA GLU A 61 23.33 8.64 7.02
C GLU A 61 23.09 7.20 6.52
N HIS A 62 22.25 6.43 7.24
CA HIS A 62 21.87 5.07 6.86
C HIS A 62 20.54 5.00 6.08
N GLY A 63 19.99 6.15 5.68
CA GLY A 63 18.74 6.22 4.92
C GLY A 63 17.50 5.77 5.71
N ILE A 64 17.56 5.76 7.03
CA ILE A 64 16.45 5.39 7.92
C ILE A 64 15.60 6.64 8.13
N SER A 65 14.36 6.57 7.68
CA SER A 65 13.40 7.67 7.77
C SER A 65 12.06 7.16 8.28
N PHE A 66 11.59 7.71 9.39
CA PHE A 66 10.30 7.37 10.02
C PHE A 66 9.15 8.22 9.49
N GLY A 67 9.43 9.44 9.04
CA GLY A 67 8.58 10.11 8.05
C GLY A 67 8.94 9.53 6.69
N SER A 68 7.99 9.04 5.88
CA SER A 68 8.39 8.46 4.59
C SER A 68 9.20 9.46 3.78
N ASN A 69 10.16 8.96 3.02
CA ASN A 69 10.92 9.81 2.12
C ASN A 69 9.92 10.49 1.19
N VAL A 70 9.94 11.82 1.07
CA VAL A 70 8.97 12.56 0.22
C VAL A 70 9.05 12.04 -1.23
N ALA A 71 10.19 11.47 -1.60
CA ALA A 71 10.44 10.72 -2.83
C ALA A 71 9.49 9.52 -3.06
N ASP A 72 8.87 8.95 -2.03
CA ASP A 72 7.98 7.80 -2.13
C ASP A 72 6.51 8.20 -2.39
N LEU A 73 6.16 9.48 -2.18
CA LEU A 73 4.80 10.00 -2.41
C LEU A 73 4.30 9.80 -3.86
N PRO A 74 5.10 10.10 -4.90
CA PRO A 74 4.66 9.90 -6.28
C PRO A 74 4.26 8.45 -6.57
N PHE A 75 4.94 7.49 -5.97
CA PHE A 75 4.66 6.07 -6.16
C PHE A 75 3.31 5.67 -5.53
N ALA A 76 3.05 6.09 -4.29
CA ALA A 76 1.77 5.82 -3.63
C ALA A 76 0.59 6.48 -4.38
N ILE A 77 0.76 7.73 -4.81
CA ILE A 77 -0.25 8.46 -5.59
C ILE A 77 -0.52 7.75 -6.92
N ALA A 78 0.52 7.30 -7.62
CA ALA A 78 0.37 6.55 -8.87
C ALA A 78 -0.45 5.27 -8.68
N ILE A 79 -0.18 4.49 -7.62
CA ILE A 79 -0.96 3.28 -7.30
C ILE A 79 -2.44 3.61 -7.09
N VAL A 80 -2.74 4.66 -6.31
CA VAL A 80 -4.12 5.10 -6.05
C VAL A 80 -4.84 5.46 -7.35
N LEU A 81 -4.19 6.25 -8.21
CA LEU A 81 -4.76 6.68 -9.49
C LEU A 81 -4.98 5.50 -10.43
N ILE A 82 -4.04 4.56 -10.50
CA ILE A 82 -4.16 3.34 -11.31
C ILE A 82 -5.34 2.51 -10.81
N LEU A 83 -5.41 2.21 -9.50
CA LEU A 83 -6.49 1.41 -8.91
C LEU A 83 -7.87 2.04 -9.13
N ALA A 84 -8.00 3.35 -8.92
CA ALA A 84 -9.24 4.08 -9.18
C ALA A 84 -9.63 4.03 -10.67
N THR A 85 -8.66 4.24 -11.56
CA THR A 85 -8.88 4.17 -13.01
C THR A 85 -9.32 2.77 -13.44
N LEU A 86 -8.67 1.72 -12.94
CA LEU A 86 -9.05 0.33 -13.22
C LEU A 86 -10.46 0.02 -12.74
N ALA A 87 -10.83 0.47 -11.54
CA ALA A 87 -12.18 0.29 -11.01
C ALA A 87 -13.23 0.94 -11.93
N VAL A 88 -13.00 2.19 -12.35
CA VAL A 88 -13.89 2.90 -13.27
C VAL A 88 -13.98 2.19 -14.64
N LEU A 89 -12.85 1.76 -15.21
CA LEU A 89 -12.83 1.04 -16.48
C LEU A 89 -13.57 -0.30 -16.39
N ASN A 90 -13.39 -1.04 -15.30
CA ASN A 90 -14.04 -2.32 -15.05
C ASN A 90 -15.56 -2.14 -14.88
N LEU A 91 -16.00 -1.14 -14.09
CA LEU A 91 -17.43 -0.82 -13.89
C LEU A 91 -18.14 -0.35 -15.17
N ASN A 92 -17.39 0.24 -16.10
CA ASN A 92 -17.90 0.63 -17.41
C ASN A 92 -17.93 -0.53 -18.42
N GLY A 93 -17.31 -1.68 -18.09
CA GLY A 93 -17.22 -2.82 -18.98
C GLY A 93 -16.23 -2.64 -20.12
N ARG A 94 -15.23 -1.76 -19.95
CA ARG A 94 -14.19 -1.55 -20.95
C ARG A 94 -13.19 -2.72 -20.91
N ARG A 95 -13.00 -3.41 -22.04
CA ARG A 95 -12.08 -4.55 -22.15
C ARG A 95 -10.65 -4.23 -21.72
N VAL A 96 -10.20 -3.00 -21.99
CA VAL A 96 -8.87 -2.52 -21.57
C VAL A 96 -8.71 -2.53 -20.04
N GLY A 97 -9.75 -2.18 -19.27
CA GLY A 97 -9.71 -2.21 -17.80
C GLY A 97 -9.42 -3.61 -17.26
N ARG A 98 -10.04 -4.63 -17.86
CA ARG A 98 -9.80 -6.03 -17.50
C ARG A 98 -8.37 -6.47 -17.79
N ILE A 99 -7.86 -6.14 -18.99
CA ILE A 99 -6.49 -6.51 -19.40
C ILE A 99 -5.48 -5.84 -18.47
N LEU A 100 -5.61 -4.54 -18.25
CA LEU A 100 -4.71 -3.80 -17.36
C LEU A 100 -4.80 -4.30 -15.91
N SER A 101 -5.99 -4.70 -15.44
CA SER A 101 -6.14 -5.32 -14.11
C SER A 101 -5.38 -6.65 -14.00
N TRP A 102 -5.36 -7.46 -15.07
CA TRP A 102 -4.58 -8.70 -15.10
C TRP A 102 -3.07 -8.48 -15.12
N THR A 103 -2.60 -7.33 -15.61
CA THR A 103 -1.16 -7.00 -15.57
C THR A 103 -0.78 -6.35 -14.25
N PHE A 104 -1.58 -5.40 -13.76
CA PHE A 104 -1.25 -4.59 -12.59
C PHE A 104 -1.39 -5.35 -11.27
N HIS A 105 -2.43 -6.17 -11.09
CA HIS A 105 -2.63 -6.87 -9.82
C HIS A 105 -1.56 -7.90 -9.46
N PRO A 106 -0.96 -8.66 -10.41
CA PRO A 106 0.22 -9.47 -10.11
C PRO A 106 1.42 -8.64 -9.64
N ILE A 107 1.66 -7.48 -10.24
CA ILE A 107 2.72 -6.56 -9.79
C ILE A 107 2.42 -6.06 -8.38
N LEU A 108 1.17 -5.63 -8.13
CA LEU A 108 0.73 -5.18 -6.82
C LEU A 108 0.80 -6.29 -5.77
N PHE A 109 0.53 -7.54 -6.14
CA PHE A 109 0.70 -8.71 -5.29
C PHE A 109 2.16 -8.89 -4.89
N VAL A 110 3.09 -8.87 -5.86
CA VAL A 110 4.53 -8.99 -5.57
C VAL A 110 5.00 -7.83 -4.68
N ALA A 111 4.61 -6.60 -4.99
CA ALA A 111 4.90 -5.45 -4.13
C ALA A 111 4.31 -5.62 -2.72
N GLY A 112 3.09 -6.15 -2.64
CA GLY A 112 2.41 -6.51 -1.39
C GLY A 112 3.19 -7.53 -0.56
N VAL A 113 3.80 -8.53 -1.19
CA VAL A 113 4.58 -9.57 -0.51
C VAL A 113 6.00 -9.11 -0.16
N VAL A 114 6.62 -8.26 -0.98
CA VAL A 114 8.04 -7.89 -0.79
C VAL A 114 8.19 -6.63 0.06
N ILE A 115 7.35 -5.62 -0.16
CA ILE A 115 7.53 -4.27 0.41
C ILE A 115 6.71 -4.10 1.69
N VAL A 116 5.44 -4.51 1.67
CA VAL A 116 4.51 -4.21 2.78
C VAL A 116 4.87 -4.93 4.08
N PRO A 117 5.44 -6.16 4.09
CA PRO A 117 5.94 -6.79 5.31
C PRO A 117 6.93 -5.93 6.07
N GLY A 118 7.84 -5.23 5.38
CA GLY A 118 8.79 -4.33 6.04
C GLY A 118 8.09 -3.18 6.79
N GLN A 119 6.87 -2.81 6.40
CA GLN A 119 6.05 -1.79 7.07
C GLN A 119 5.27 -2.35 8.28
N VAL A 120 4.95 -3.65 8.27
CA VAL A 120 4.24 -4.32 9.38
C VAL A 120 5.22 -4.77 10.47
N TRP A 121 6.40 -5.22 10.06
CA TRP A 121 7.45 -5.76 10.93
C TRP A 121 8.72 -4.89 10.90
N VAL A 122 8.55 -3.59 11.10
CA VAL A 122 9.64 -2.60 11.06
C VAL A 122 10.74 -2.94 12.06
N ALA A 123 10.38 -3.24 13.32
CA ALA A 123 11.37 -3.49 14.37
C ALA A 123 12.31 -4.68 14.07
N PRO A 124 11.81 -5.91 13.76
CA PRO A 124 12.69 -7.01 13.40
C PRO A 124 13.57 -6.74 12.17
N LEU A 125 13.04 -6.00 11.18
CA LEU A 125 13.80 -5.62 9.99
C LEU A 125 14.95 -4.68 10.35
N LEU A 126 14.66 -3.63 11.12
CA LEU A 126 15.68 -2.68 11.59
C LEU A 126 16.69 -3.35 12.51
N GLU A 127 16.27 -4.27 13.39
CA GLU A 127 17.19 -5.07 14.23
C GLU A 127 18.18 -5.84 13.37
N SER A 128 17.72 -6.50 12.31
CA SER A 128 18.60 -7.22 11.39
C SER A 128 19.57 -6.29 10.64
N MET A 129 19.13 -5.09 10.28
CA MET A 129 19.98 -4.08 9.63
C MET A 129 21.02 -3.52 10.61
N PHE A 130 20.61 -3.20 11.84
CA PHE A 130 21.44 -2.56 12.85
C PHE A 130 22.51 -3.53 13.38
N ALA A 131 22.20 -4.83 13.45
CA ALA A 131 23.17 -5.85 13.86
C ALA A 131 24.43 -5.91 12.98
N SER A 132 24.37 -5.41 11.75
CA SER A 132 25.50 -5.39 10.82
C SER A 132 26.42 -4.17 10.97
N ASP A 133 26.00 -3.15 11.74
CA ASP A 133 26.76 -1.91 11.92
C ASP A 133 27.15 -1.71 13.40
N PRO A 134 28.45 -1.53 13.75
CA PRO A 134 28.89 -1.43 15.14
C PRO A 134 28.34 -0.23 15.93
N VAL A 135 27.94 0.84 15.25
CA VAL A 135 27.35 2.04 15.86
C VAL A 135 25.85 1.80 16.10
N LEU A 136 25.14 1.32 15.07
CA LEU A 136 23.69 1.07 15.17
C LEU A 136 23.35 -0.15 16.03
N ALA A 137 24.23 -1.14 16.13
CA ALA A 137 24.03 -2.31 17.00
C ALA A 137 23.86 -1.95 18.49
N ARG A 138 24.21 -0.72 18.88
CA ARG A 138 24.02 -0.18 20.25
C ARG A 138 22.63 0.41 20.46
N VAL A 139 21.89 0.68 19.39
CA VAL A 139 20.57 1.29 19.45
C VAL A 139 19.53 0.22 19.76
N ASN A 140 18.74 0.44 20.81
CA ASN A 140 17.54 -0.32 21.10
C ASN A 140 16.47 0.02 20.04
N VAL A 141 16.36 -0.84 19.04
CA VAL A 141 15.45 -0.68 17.90
C VAL A 141 13.98 -0.68 18.34
N THR A 142 13.62 -1.51 19.31
CA THR A 142 12.23 -1.54 19.80
C THR A 142 11.85 -0.19 20.41
N ALA A 143 12.69 0.37 21.29
CA ALA A 143 12.45 1.70 21.87
C ALA A 143 12.42 2.82 20.82
N LEU A 144 13.30 2.73 19.81
CA LEU A 144 13.32 3.66 18.68
C LEU A 144 12.02 3.64 17.87
N VAL A 145 11.56 2.45 17.49
CA VAL A 145 10.32 2.25 16.73
C VAL A 145 9.11 2.68 17.56
N ASP A 146 9.08 2.37 18.86
CA ASP A 146 8.00 2.76 19.76
C ASP A 146 7.92 4.30 19.93
N ALA A 147 9.07 4.98 20.07
CA ALA A 147 9.11 6.44 20.14
C ALA A 147 8.55 7.08 18.86
N ALA A 148 8.93 6.58 17.69
CA ALA A 148 8.39 7.03 16.41
C ALA A 148 6.88 6.75 16.28
N ALA A 149 6.45 5.54 16.68
CA ALA A 149 5.05 5.11 16.59
C ALA A 149 4.12 5.91 17.50
N GLN A 150 4.59 6.37 18.67
CA GLN A 150 3.82 7.23 19.58
C GLN A 150 3.50 8.61 18.98
N ALA A 151 4.29 9.08 18.02
CA ALA A 151 4.01 10.31 17.28
C ALA A 151 3.00 10.11 16.14
N MET A 152 2.64 8.85 15.84
CA MET A 152 1.69 8.48 14.79
C MET A 152 0.34 8.04 15.37
N PRO A 153 -0.73 8.02 14.55
CA PRO A 153 -2.01 7.50 15.00
C PRO A 153 -1.93 5.99 15.31
N GLY A 154 -2.46 5.57 16.47
CA GLY A 154 -2.41 4.16 16.90
C GLY A 154 -3.13 3.17 15.97
N TRP A 155 -4.00 3.64 15.07
CA TRP A 155 -4.66 2.80 14.06
C TRP A 155 -3.77 2.48 12.84
N LEU A 156 -2.61 3.14 12.69
CA LEU A 156 -1.75 3.01 11.52
C LEU A 156 -1.27 1.56 11.31
N HIS A 157 -0.97 0.84 12.39
CA HIS A 157 -0.58 -0.56 12.30
C HIS A 157 -1.67 -1.42 11.64
N TYR A 158 -2.93 -1.21 12.02
CA TYR A 158 -4.05 -1.91 11.37
C TYR A 158 -4.20 -1.52 9.90
N ALA A 159 -3.96 -0.26 9.54
CA ALA A 159 -3.96 0.17 8.14
C ALA A 159 -2.87 -0.53 7.31
N ALA A 160 -1.68 -0.77 7.89
CA ALA A 160 -0.60 -1.52 7.24
C ALA A 160 -0.97 -3.01 7.05
N VAL A 161 -1.60 -3.64 8.03
CA VAL A 161 -2.09 -5.02 7.91
C VAL A 161 -3.20 -5.12 6.86
N VAL A 162 -4.15 -4.18 6.85
CA VAL A 162 -5.21 -4.11 5.83
C VAL A 162 -4.61 -3.91 4.44
N LYS A 163 -3.59 -3.05 4.31
CA LYS A 163 -2.83 -2.88 3.05
C LYS A 163 -2.21 -4.19 2.60
N LEU A 164 -1.56 -4.94 3.50
CA LEU A 164 -0.96 -6.23 3.17
C LEU A 164 -2.01 -7.21 2.64
N VAL A 165 -3.13 -7.36 3.34
CA VAL A 165 -4.23 -8.24 2.94
C VAL A 165 -4.83 -7.82 1.59
N LEU A 166 -5.07 -6.53 1.38
CA LEU A 166 -5.70 -6.02 0.17
C LEU A 166 -4.77 -6.03 -1.05
N THR A 167 -3.46 -5.81 -0.86
CA THR A 167 -2.48 -5.89 -1.94
C THR A 167 -2.18 -7.33 -2.33
N THR A 168 -2.31 -8.29 -1.40
CA THR A 168 -2.11 -9.72 -1.65
C THR A 168 -3.41 -10.44 -2.03
N LEU A 169 -4.22 -10.84 -1.04
CA LEU A 169 -5.48 -11.57 -1.24
C LEU A 169 -6.45 -10.77 -2.10
N GLY A 170 -6.55 -9.45 -1.89
CA GLY A 170 -7.39 -8.58 -2.71
C GLY A 170 -6.99 -8.62 -4.20
N SER A 171 -5.69 -8.60 -4.50
CA SER A 171 -5.20 -8.69 -5.89
C SER A 171 -5.52 -10.04 -6.55
N VAL A 172 -5.33 -11.14 -5.82
CA VAL A 172 -5.68 -12.48 -6.31
C VAL A 172 -7.18 -12.57 -6.61
N LEU A 173 -8.01 -12.09 -5.67
CA LEU A 173 -9.46 -12.09 -5.84
C LEU A 173 -9.91 -11.25 -7.03
N VAL A 174 -9.34 -10.06 -7.25
CA VAL A 174 -9.66 -9.24 -8.43
C VAL A 174 -9.37 -10.00 -9.72
N VAL A 175 -8.19 -10.62 -9.84
CA VAL A 175 -7.83 -11.38 -11.06
C VAL A 175 -8.80 -12.54 -11.29
N VAL A 176 -9.10 -13.31 -10.24
CA VAL A 176 -10.02 -14.45 -10.31
C VAL A 176 -11.42 -14.00 -10.71
N LEU A 177 -11.98 -12.99 -10.02
CA LEU A 177 -13.33 -12.48 -10.29
C LEU A 177 -13.48 -11.97 -11.72
N LEU A 178 -12.46 -11.30 -12.26
CA LEU A 178 -12.45 -10.82 -13.64
C LEU A 178 -12.18 -11.92 -14.67
N ALA A 179 -11.68 -13.08 -14.25
CA ALA A 179 -11.47 -14.24 -15.10
C ALA A 179 -12.70 -15.14 -15.25
N LEU A 180 -13.69 -15.01 -14.36
CA LEU A 180 -14.91 -15.84 -14.38
C LEU A 180 -15.75 -15.63 -15.66
N PRO A 181 -16.49 -16.64 -16.13
CA PRO A 181 -17.29 -16.57 -17.36
C PRO A 181 -18.28 -15.38 -17.41
N PRO A 182 -19.02 -15.03 -16.32
CA PRO A 182 -19.93 -13.89 -16.34
C PRO A 182 -19.21 -12.56 -16.60
N ALA A 183 -18.01 -12.38 -16.02
CA ALA A 183 -17.19 -11.21 -16.29
C ALA A 183 -16.73 -11.19 -17.75
N ARG A 184 -16.28 -12.33 -18.30
CA ARG A 184 -15.87 -12.42 -19.71
C ARG A 184 -16.98 -12.03 -20.68
N ALA A 185 -18.21 -12.48 -20.42
CA ALA A 185 -19.39 -12.13 -21.24
C ALA A 185 -19.66 -10.61 -21.18
N TYR A 186 -19.62 -10.03 -19.98
CA TYR A 186 -19.83 -8.59 -19.77
C TYR A 186 -18.86 -7.71 -20.58
N PHE A 187 -17.58 -8.10 -20.66
CA PHE A 187 -16.58 -7.36 -21.43
C PHE A 187 -16.63 -7.60 -22.95
N ARG A 188 -17.34 -8.63 -23.44
CA ARG A 188 -17.48 -8.92 -24.89
C ARG A 188 -18.55 -8.06 -25.56
N GLY A 189 -19.62 -7.72 -24.84
CA GLY A 189 -20.74 -6.93 -25.37
C GLY A 189 -20.46 -5.45 -25.57
N LYS A 190 -19.28 -4.97 -25.14
CA LYS A 190 -18.84 -3.57 -25.24
C LYS A 190 -17.47 -3.50 -25.93
N ALA A 191 -17.44 -3.88 -27.21
CA ALA A 191 -16.35 -3.46 -28.09
C ALA A 191 -16.41 -1.93 -28.26
N LEU A 192 -15.24 -1.30 -28.41
CA LEU A 192 -14.99 0.15 -28.33
C LEU A 192 -16.07 1.04 -28.96
#